data_AF-A0AAC9WKP7-F1
#
_entry.id   AF-A0AAC9WKP7-F1
#
_cell.length_a   1.000
_cell.length_b   1.000
_cell.length_c   1.000
_cell.angle_alpha   90.00
_cell.angle_beta   90.00
_cell.angle_gamma   90.00
#
_symmetry.space_group_name_H-M   'P 1'
#
loop_
_entity.id
_entity.type
_entity.pdbx_description
1 polymer ?
#
loop_
_entity_poly.entity_id
_entity_poly.type
_entity_poly.pdbx_seq_one_letter_code
_entity_poly.pdbx_strand_id
1 'polypeptide(L)'
;MGANAYHPKRHVTLDKGKITLKELDHIVRYAHVSYGLYESDTLPQGKIVIHTKDHNFYTLEVHKPLQSHRENVEINIEDLTHITYDIQA
;
A
#
# COMPACT_ATOMS: atom_id res chain seq x y z
N MET A 1 -17.86 -13.11 -18.47
CA MET A 1 -16.54 -13.72 -18.23
C MET A 1 -16.03 -13.14 -16.93
N GLY A 2 -15.98 -13.92 -15.86
CA GLY A 2 -15.51 -13.43 -14.56
C GLY A 2 -14.01 -13.17 -14.66
N ALA A 3 -13.57 -11.94 -14.38
CA ALA A 3 -12.15 -11.65 -14.25
C ALA A 3 -11.60 -12.56 -13.14
N ASN A 4 -10.64 -13.42 -13.47
CA ASN A 4 -9.94 -14.20 -12.44
C ASN A 4 -9.22 -13.22 -11.52
N ALA A 5 -9.68 -13.11 -10.28
CA ALA A 5 -9.03 -12.27 -9.28
C ALA A 5 -7.61 -12.80 -9.03
N TYR A 6 -6.61 -11.95 -9.25
CA TYR A 6 -5.22 -12.28 -8.97
C TYR A 6 -4.88 -11.87 -7.53
N HIS A 7 -4.33 -12.80 -6.76
CA HIS A 7 -4.04 -12.61 -5.33
C HIS A 7 -2.55 -12.80 -5.03
N PRO A 8 -1.68 -11.87 -5.45
CA PRO A 8 -0.24 -11.96 -5.19
C PRO A 8 0.08 -11.90 -3.69
N LYS A 9 0.97 -12.77 -3.22
CA LYS A 9 1.48 -12.75 -1.85
C LYS A 9 2.89 -12.13 -1.82
N ARG A 10 3.06 -11.04 -1.06
CA ARG A 10 4.37 -10.42 -0.78
C ARG A 10 4.59 -10.23 0.71
N HIS A 11 5.88 -10.18 1.03
CA HIS A 11 6.38 -9.76 2.31
C HIS A 11 7.38 -8.64 2.05
N VAL A 12 7.30 -7.60 2.86
CA VAL A 12 8.27 -6.50 2.90
C VAL A 12 8.97 -6.60 4.25
N THR A 13 10.29 -6.56 4.25
CA THR A 13 11.09 -6.50 5.47
C THR A 13 11.55 -5.06 5.67
N LEU A 14 11.30 -4.52 6.85
CA LEU A 14 11.70 -3.18 7.25
C LEU A 14 12.51 -3.28 8.54
N ASP A 15 13.51 -2.43 8.70
CA ASP A 15 14.19 -2.27 9.97
C ASP A 15 13.23 -1.69 11.02
N LYS A 16 13.45 -1.98 12.30
CA LYS A 16 12.62 -1.43 13.37
C LYS A 16 12.84 0.08 13.52
N GLY A 17 11.83 0.79 14.02
CA GLY A 17 11.92 2.23 14.28
C GLY A 17 10.79 3.02 13.62
N LYS A 18 11.06 4.29 13.33
CA LYS A 18 10.10 5.21 12.72
C LYS A 18 10.23 5.24 11.22
N ILE A 19 9.10 5.25 10.53
CA ILE A 19 9.00 5.50 9.09
C ILE A 19 7.99 6.61 8.83
N THR A 20 8.20 7.39 7.77
CA THR A 20 7.18 8.32 7.29
C THR A 20 6.15 7.59 6.45
N LEU A 21 4.90 8.07 6.44
CA LEU A 21 3.88 7.51 5.57
C LEU A 21 4.24 7.67 4.08
N LYS A 22 5.01 8.69 3.72
CA LYS A 22 5.56 8.85 2.36
C LYS A 22 6.46 7.68 1.96
N GLU A 23 7.41 7.33 2.83
CA GLU A 23 8.35 6.25 2.57
C GLU A 23 7.64 4.90 2.56
N LEU A 24 6.71 4.69 3.50
CA LEU A 24 5.88 3.49 3.55
C LEU A 24 4.98 3.34 2.31
N ASP A 25 4.34 4.42 1.84
CA ASP A 25 3.56 4.43 0.59
C ASP A 25 4.44 4.04 -0.61
N HIS A 26 5.65 4.59 -0.70
CA HIS A 26 6.59 4.27 -1.77
C HIS A 26 6.96 2.78 -1.79
N ILE A 27 7.37 2.23 -0.65
CA ILE A 27 7.78 0.82 -0.53
C ILE A 27 6.61 -0.12 -0.87
N VAL A 28 5.41 0.18 -0.34
CA VAL A 28 4.22 -0.65 -0.55
C VAL A 28 3.77 -0.60 -2.01
N ARG A 29 3.74 0.58 -2.65
CA ARG A 29 3.41 0.68 -4.08
C ARG A 29 4.46 0.00 -4.94
N TYR A 30 5.75 0.15 -4.64
CA TYR A 30 6.81 -0.53 -5.36
C TYR A 30 6.65 -2.06 -5.33
N ALA A 31 6.26 -2.62 -4.18
CA ALA A 31 5.96 -4.05 -4.08
C ALA A 31 4.78 -4.48 -4.99
N HIS A 32 3.78 -3.62 -5.21
CA HIS A 32 2.64 -3.91 -6.10
C HIS A 32 2.97 -3.66 -7.58
N VAL A 33 3.84 -2.70 -7.90
CA VAL A 33 4.36 -2.48 -9.27
C VAL A 33 5.04 -3.75 -9.79
N SER A 34 5.71 -4.52 -8.92
CA SER A 34 6.32 -5.82 -9.30
C SER A 34 5.35 -6.87 -9.85
N TYR A 35 4.04 -6.57 -9.90
CA TYR A 35 2.98 -7.42 -10.43
C TYR A 35 2.10 -6.75 -11.47
N GLY A 36 2.53 -5.62 -12.03
CA GLY A 36 1.79 -4.94 -13.08
C GLY A 36 0.92 -3.78 -12.62
N LEU A 37 0.99 -3.37 -11.33
CA LEU A 37 0.31 -2.13 -10.92
C LEU A 37 0.91 -0.95 -11.71
N TYR A 38 0.06 -0.18 -12.37
CA TYR A 38 0.42 0.94 -13.26
C TYR A 38 1.07 0.56 -14.61
N GLU A 39 1.10 -0.71 -14.99
CA GLU A 39 1.64 -1.13 -16.30
C GLU A 39 0.62 -1.07 -17.45
N SER A 40 -0.68 -0.90 -17.14
CA SER A 40 -1.75 -0.74 -18.13
C SER A 40 -1.98 0.71 -18.55
N ASP A 41 -2.59 0.92 -19.71
CA ASP A 41 -3.06 2.24 -20.20
C ASP A 41 -4.23 2.80 -19.37
N THR A 42 -4.89 1.95 -18.58
CA THR A 42 -5.95 2.31 -17.63
C THR A 42 -5.38 2.65 -16.26
N LEU A 43 -5.82 3.76 -15.67
CA LEU A 43 -5.52 4.09 -14.28
C LEU A 43 -6.19 3.08 -13.34
N PRO A 44 -5.42 2.39 -12.47
CA PRO A 44 -6.00 1.42 -11.56
C PRO A 44 -6.90 2.12 -10.54
N GLN A 45 -7.96 1.43 -10.14
CA GLN A 45 -8.89 1.84 -9.10
C GLN A 45 -8.73 0.96 -7.86
N GLY A 46 -9.19 1.46 -6.72
CA GLY A 46 -9.16 0.73 -5.45
C GLY A 46 -8.18 1.30 -4.43
N LYS A 47 -7.79 0.46 -3.47
CA LYS A 47 -7.05 0.89 -2.28
C LYS A 47 -6.11 -0.19 -1.75
N ILE A 48 -5.04 0.28 -1.14
CA ILE A 48 -4.17 -0.50 -0.27
C ILE A 48 -4.39 -0.01 1.17
N VAL A 49 -4.53 -0.93 2.11
CA VAL A 49 -4.82 -0.65 3.51
C VAL A 49 -3.71 -1.27 4.36
N ILE A 50 -3.04 -0.43 5.13
CA ILE A 50 -1.98 -0.81 6.06
C ILE A 50 -2.57 -0.83 7.46
N HIS A 51 -2.57 -1.99 8.12
CA HIS A 51 -3.20 -2.18 9.44
C HIS A 51 -2.19 -2.09 10.56
N THR A 52 -2.58 -1.45 11.67
CA THR A 52 -1.77 -1.40 12.90
C THR A 52 -2.34 -2.28 14.00
N LYS A 53 -1.55 -2.52 15.06
CA LYS A 53 -1.94 -3.32 16.23
C LYS A 53 -3.17 -2.77 16.95
N ASP A 54 -3.34 -1.45 16.98
CA ASP A 54 -4.45 -0.77 17.67
C ASP A 54 -5.74 -0.71 16.83
N HIS A 55 -5.87 -1.57 15.81
CA HIS A 55 -6.99 -1.58 14.87
C HIS A 55 -7.15 -0.27 14.06
N ASN A 56 -6.15 0.60 14.08
CA ASN A 56 -6.07 1.75 13.18
C ASN A 56 -5.55 1.32 11.81
N PHE A 57 -5.76 2.15 10.80
CA PHE A 57 -5.32 1.86 9.44
C PHE A 57 -4.96 3.10 8.64
N TYR A 58 -4.03 2.92 7.69
CA TYR A 58 -3.70 3.91 6.68
C TYR A 58 -4.17 3.42 5.31
N THR A 59 -5.03 4.20 4.68
CA THR A 59 -5.53 3.92 3.33
C THR A 59 -4.73 4.69 2.29
N LEU A 60 -4.28 3.99 1.25
CA LEU A 60 -3.61 4.51 0.07
C LEU A 60 -4.52 4.27 -1.13
N GLU A 61 -5.08 5.33 -1.70
CA GLU A 61 -5.88 5.25 -2.92
C GLU A 61 -4.94 5.11 -4.12
N VAL A 62 -5.10 4.05 -4.91
CA VAL A 62 -4.12 3.72 -5.96
C VAL A 62 -4.23 4.61 -7.19
N HIS A 63 -5.41 5.20 -7.44
CA HIS A 63 -5.68 6.06 -8.61
C HIS A 63 -5.05 7.46 -8.49
N LYS A 64 -4.45 7.81 -7.34
CA LYS A 64 -3.83 9.12 -7.11
C LYS A 64 -2.57 9.02 -6.23
N PRO A 65 -1.70 10.04 -6.26
CA PRO A 65 -0.57 10.15 -5.34
C PRO A 65 -1.01 10.30 -3.88
N LEU A 66 -0.10 10.00 -2.93
CA LEU A 66 -0.29 10.33 -1.52
C LEU A 66 -0.51 11.84 -1.36
N GLN A 67 -1.48 12.23 -0.52
CA GLN A 67 -1.77 13.64 -0.26
C GLN A 67 -0.62 14.28 0.54
N SER A 68 -0.14 15.46 0.12
CA SER A 68 1.07 16.07 0.71
C SER A 68 0.99 16.34 2.20
N HIS A 69 -0.19 16.63 2.75
CA HIS A 69 -0.37 16.82 4.20
C HIS A 69 -0.17 15.52 5.01
N ARG A 70 -0.14 14.35 4.36
CA ARG A 70 0.06 13.04 4.98
C ARG A 70 1.50 12.56 4.91
N GLU A 71 2.36 13.19 4.11
CA GLU A 71 3.70 12.69 3.82
C GLU A 71 4.55 12.51 5.09
N ASN A 72 4.45 13.45 6.03
CA ASN A 72 5.27 13.49 7.25
C ASN A 72 4.61 12.80 8.46
N VAL A 73 3.52 12.04 8.25
CA VAL A 73 2.94 11.23 9.33
C VAL A 73 3.97 10.17 9.73
N GLU A 74 4.46 10.22 10.96
CA GLU A 74 5.37 9.23 11.51
C GLU A 74 4.60 8.00 12.01
N ILE A 75 5.15 6.81 11.71
CA ILE A 75 4.58 5.52 12.07
C ILE A 75 5.69 4.69 12.69
N ASN A 76 5.44 4.02 13.82
CA ASN A 76 6.38 3.02 14.30
C ASN A 76 6.16 1.73 13.50
N ILE A 77 7.23 1.20 12.92
CA ILE A 77 7.19 0.00 12.08
C ILE A 77 6.71 -1.21 12.89
N GLU A 78 7.07 -1.27 14.18
CA GLU A 78 6.62 -2.30 15.10
C GLU A 78 5.11 -2.31 15.34
N ASP A 79 4.40 -1.22 15.04
CA ASP A 79 2.94 -1.15 15.18
C ASP A 79 2.22 -1.72 13.95
N LEU A 80 2.92 -1.92 12.83
CA LEU A 80 2.36 -2.49 11.60
C LEU A 80 2.10 -4.00 11.77
N THR A 81 0.98 -4.48 11.21
CA THR A 81 0.59 -5.90 11.30
C THR A 81 0.57 -6.58 9.94
N HIS A 82 -0.26 -6.09 9.03
CA HIS A 82 -0.45 -6.67 7.71
C HIS A 82 -0.99 -5.61 6.75
N ILE A 83 -0.92 -5.94 5.45
CA ILE A 83 -1.42 -5.10 4.37
C ILE A 83 -2.50 -5.89 3.65
N THR A 84 -3.65 -5.25 3.41
CA THR A 84 -4.70 -5.77 2.54
C THR A 84 -4.87 -4.85 1.35
N TYR A 85 -5.27 -5.37 0.21
CA TYR A 85 -5.51 -4.58 -0.99
C TYR A 85 -6.74 -5.08 -1.73
N ASP A 86 -7.42 -4.16 -2.38
CA ASP A 86 -8.49 -4.41 -3.33
C ASP A 86 -8.26 -3.44 -4.48
N ILE A 87 -7.77 -3.97 -5.60
CA ILE A 87 -7.30 -3.19 -6.75
C ILE A 87 -7.98 -3.74 -8.01
N GLN A 88 -8.53 -2.84 -8.79
CA GLN A 88 -9.14 -3.09 -10.09
C GLN A 88 -8.25 -2.42 -11.13
N ALA A 89 -7.59 -3.21 -11.96
CA ALA A 89 -6.74 -2.74 -13.06
C ALA A 89 -7.50 -2.81 -14.39
#